data_AF-A0A2N4UW67-F1
#
_entry.id   AF-A0A2N4UW67-F1
#
_cell.length_a   1.000
_cell.length_b   1.000
_cell.length_c   1.000
_cell.angle_alpha   90.00
_cell.angle_beta   90.00
_cell.angle_gamma   90.00
#
_symmetry.space_group_name_H-M   'P 1'
#
loop_
_entity.id
_entity.type
_entity.pdbx_description
1 polymer ?
#
loop_
_entity_poly.entity_id
_entity_poly.type
_entity_poly.pdbx_seq_one_letter_code
_entity_poly.pdbx_strand_id
1 'polypeptide(L)'
;MKNKLLLGAVLVSVITGCSSQQSNLMVTPYVSIKHESVNVLTSNKAEQLRNSWKEDVNEKSHSITRETQVAMAIVDAVDDDIEPILAHQPINKTVYFQFSRDKVRTSFNDMLKKNATYLKQNLASRLLVVGFTDEKGSVDYNYDLGQRRADNVCKKLVKLGVRKVQLTCESYGETHPADSAHTNEARTRNRRALLVY
;
A
#
# COMPACT_ATOMS: atom_id res chain seq x y z
N MET A 1 -11.50 73.03 -21.72
CA MET A 1 -10.24 72.75 -22.43
C MET A 1 -10.24 71.28 -22.83
N LYS A 2 -10.23 71.00 -24.15
CA LYS A 2 -10.16 69.65 -24.73
C LYS A 2 -8.71 69.17 -24.68
N ASN A 3 -8.45 67.88 -24.42
CA ASN A 3 -7.38 67.07 -25.05
C ASN A 3 -7.46 65.59 -24.60
N LYS A 4 -7.84 64.70 -25.53
CA LYS A 4 -7.01 63.65 -26.20
C LYS A 4 -6.74 62.44 -25.30
N LEU A 5 -7.50 61.36 -25.43
CA LEU A 5 -7.34 60.25 -26.40
C LEU A 5 -6.04 59.45 -26.18
N LEU A 6 -6.16 58.30 -25.52
CA LEU A 6 -5.24 57.15 -25.68
C LEU A 6 -6.07 55.86 -25.66
N LEU A 7 -6.24 55.29 -26.85
CA LEU A 7 -6.64 53.90 -27.06
C LEU A 7 -5.57 52.98 -26.43
N GLY A 8 -6.00 52.09 -25.54
CA GLY A 8 -5.21 50.95 -25.10
C GLY A 8 -6.01 49.67 -25.34
N ALA A 9 -5.67 48.93 -26.39
CA ALA A 9 -6.28 47.67 -26.76
C ALA A 9 -5.97 46.58 -25.71
N VAL A 10 -7.00 45.97 -25.13
CA VAL A 10 -6.83 44.71 -24.39
C VAL A 10 -7.21 43.57 -25.33
N LEU A 11 -6.17 42.90 -25.82
CA LEU A 11 -6.24 41.67 -26.61
C LEU A 11 -6.91 40.56 -25.78
N VAL A 12 -8.06 40.09 -26.25
CA VAL A 12 -8.66 38.81 -25.83
C VAL A 12 -7.91 37.71 -26.58
N SER A 13 -6.95 37.06 -25.90
CA SER A 13 -6.25 35.91 -26.45
C SER A 13 -6.94 34.59 -26.05
N VAL A 14 -7.22 33.85 -27.11
CA VAL A 14 -7.91 32.57 -27.24
C VAL A 14 -7.37 31.47 -26.30
N ILE A 15 -8.34 30.74 -25.73
CA ILE A 15 -8.19 29.54 -24.92
C ILE A 15 -7.42 28.49 -25.73
N THR A 16 -6.23 28.11 -25.29
CA THR A 16 -5.52 26.94 -25.84
C THR A 16 -5.37 25.92 -24.72
N GLY A 17 -6.23 24.90 -24.76
CA GLY A 17 -6.04 23.67 -24.00
C GLY A 17 -4.80 22.95 -24.50
N CYS A 18 -4.02 22.38 -23.58
CA CYS A 18 -2.97 21.44 -23.93
C CYS A 18 -3.11 20.17 -23.08
N SER A 19 -3.22 19.08 -23.84
CA SER A 19 -3.41 17.68 -23.47
C SER A 19 -2.35 17.17 -22.49
N SER A 20 -2.79 16.45 -21.44
CA SER A 20 -1.91 15.69 -20.56
C SER A 20 -1.44 14.42 -21.25
N GLN A 21 -0.24 14.48 -21.83
CA GLN A 21 0.44 13.33 -22.42
C GLN A 21 1.03 12.45 -21.31
N GLN A 22 0.41 11.29 -21.14
CA GLN A 22 0.79 10.26 -20.18
C GLN A 22 2.02 9.51 -20.72
N SER A 23 3.16 9.65 -20.04
CA SER A 23 4.34 8.82 -20.33
C SER A 23 4.18 7.45 -19.69
N ASN A 24 4.13 6.43 -20.54
CA ASN A 24 4.14 5.02 -20.17
C ASN A 24 5.45 4.65 -19.47
N LEU A 25 5.36 4.24 -18.20
CA LEU A 25 6.41 3.47 -17.54
C LEU A 25 6.23 2.00 -17.91
N MET A 26 7.16 1.49 -18.73
CA MET A 26 7.32 0.06 -18.93
C MET A 26 7.87 -0.57 -17.64
N VAL A 27 7.06 -1.41 -17.00
CA VAL A 27 7.53 -2.46 -16.10
C VAL A 27 6.93 -3.77 -16.62
N THR A 28 7.80 -4.61 -17.18
CA THR A 28 7.51 -5.99 -17.59
C THR A 28 7.81 -6.95 -16.42
N PRO A 29 7.46 -8.24 -16.53
CA PRO A 29 6.14 -8.73 -16.17
C PRO A 29 6.18 -9.58 -14.90
N TYR A 30 5.03 -9.55 -14.24
CA TYR A 30 4.58 -10.45 -13.20
C TYR A 30 4.66 -11.91 -13.65
N VAL A 31 5.01 -12.80 -12.72
CA VAL A 31 5.00 -14.26 -12.90
C VAL A 31 3.63 -14.72 -13.41
N SER A 32 3.60 -15.34 -14.60
CA SER A 32 2.40 -15.95 -15.17
C SER A 32 2.00 -17.19 -14.38
N ILE A 33 0.91 -17.10 -13.62
CA ILE A 33 0.12 -18.27 -13.26
C ILE A 33 -0.83 -18.52 -14.45
N LYS A 34 -0.73 -19.71 -15.05
CA LYS A 34 -1.69 -20.17 -16.05
C LYS A 34 -3.08 -20.24 -15.39
N HIS A 35 -3.91 -19.23 -15.60
CA HIS A 35 -5.35 -19.40 -15.46
C HIS A 35 -5.83 -20.16 -16.69
N GLU A 36 -5.94 -21.47 -16.55
CA GLU A 36 -6.85 -22.25 -17.36
C GLU A 36 -8.25 -21.63 -17.18
N SER A 37 -8.84 -21.24 -18.30
CA SER A 37 -10.02 -20.40 -18.41
C SER A 37 -11.20 -20.96 -17.59
N VAL A 38 -11.55 -20.29 -16.49
CA VAL A 38 -12.83 -20.51 -15.83
C VAL A 38 -13.89 -19.86 -16.71
N ASN A 39 -14.55 -20.71 -17.49
CA ASN A 39 -15.64 -20.36 -18.38
C ASN A 39 -16.69 -19.54 -17.62
N VAL A 40 -16.89 -18.29 -18.02
CA VAL A 40 -17.96 -17.41 -17.51
C VAL A 40 -19.29 -18.09 -17.83
N LEU A 41 -19.87 -18.72 -16.82
CA LEU A 41 -21.22 -19.29 -16.91
C LEU A 41 -22.16 -18.12 -17.13
N THR A 42 -22.71 -18.03 -18.33
CA THR A 42 -23.74 -17.05 -18.67
C THR A 42 -24.91 -17.16 -17.67
N SER A 43 -25.56 -16.03 -17.40
CA SER A 43 -26.68 -15.89 -16.44
C SER A 43 -27.71 -17.01 -16.55
N ASN A 44 -27.97 -17.49 -17.76
CA ASN A 44 -28.93 -18.55 -18.04
C ASN A 44 -28.51 -19.91 -17.45
N LYS A 45 -27.21 -20.22 -17.40
CA LYS A 45 -26.69 -21.47 -16.82
C LYS A 45 -26.65 -21.41 -15.29
N ALA A 46 -26.37 -20.24 -14.72
CA ALA A 46 -26.46 -20.00 -13.27
C ALA A 46 -27.91 -20.07 -12.78
N GLU A 47 -28.88 -19.67 -13.60
CA GLU A 47 -30.30 -19.75 -13.29
C GLU A 47 -30.84 -21.18 -13.43
N GLN A 48 -30.40 -21.93 -14.44
CA GLN A 48 -30.69 -23.36 -14.55
C GLN A 48 -30.13 -24.17 -13.37
N LEU A 49 -28.90 -23.87 -12.92
CA LEU A 49 -28.32 -24.48 -11.74
C LEU A 49 -29.10 -24.10 -10.47
N ARG A 50 -29.50 -22.82 -10.32
CA ARG A 50 -30.35 -22.39 -9.21
C ARG A 50 -31.69 -23.11 -9.15
N ASN A 51 -32.33 -23.31 -10.31
CA ASN A 51 -33.63 -23.98 -10.37
C ASN A 51 -33.50 -25.49 -10.13
N SER A 52 -32.43 -26.12 -10.62
CA SER A 52 -32.09 -27.52 -10.29
C SER A 52 -31.82 -27.70 -8.80
N TRP A 53 -31.13 -26.75 -8.15
CA TRP A 53 -30.90 -26.79 -6.70
C TRP A 53 -32.19 -26.60 -5.89
N LYS A 54 -33.14 -25.78 -6.37
CA LYS A 54 -34.44 -25.56 -5.70
C LYS A 54 -35.33 -26.80 -5.69
N GLU A 55 -35.26 -27.65 -6.71
CA GLU A 55 -36.02 -28.90 -6.74
C GLU A 55 -35.47 -29.91 -5.70
N ASP A 56 -34.15 -29.98 -5.52
CA ASP A 56 -33.52 -30.87 -4.52
C ASP A 56 -33.84 -30.49 -3.06
N VAL A 57 -34.10 -29.19 -2.75
CA VAL A 57 -34.40 -28.75 -1.38
C VAL A 57 -35.82 -29.15 -0.93
N ASN A 58 -36.75 -29.39 -1.86
CA ASN A 58 -38.16 -29.58 -1.52
C ASN A 58 -38.54 -31.03 -1.14
N GLU A 59 -37.66 -32.01 -1.36
CA GLU A 59 -37.99 -33.42 -1.09
C GLU A 59 -37.24 -34.05 0.09
N LYS A 60 -36.27 -33.36 0.71
CA LYS A 60 -35.47 -33.96 1.78
C LYS A 60 -35.09 -32.93 2.84
N SER A 61 -35.84 -32.93 3.94
CA SER A 61 -35.51 -32.26 5.21
C SER A 61 -34.24 -32.86 5.84
N HIS A 62 -33.08 -32.62 5.22
CA HIS A 62 -31.80 -32.93 5.85
C HIS A 62 -31.47 -31.82 6.83
N SER A 63 -31.38 -32.20 8.11
CA SER A 63 -30.88 -31.36 9.19
C SER A 63 -29.62 -30.63 8.73
N ILE A 64 -29.69 -29.31 8.66
CA ILE A 64 -28.58 -28.47 8.24
C ILE A 64 -27.41 -28.76 9.17
N THR A 65 -26.34 -29.32 8.63
CA THR A 65 -25.19 -29.71 9.45
C THR A 65 -24.51 -28.45 10.01
N ARG A 66 -23.83 -28.60 11.15
CA ARG A 66 -23.11 -27.49 11.79
C ARG A 66 -22.05 -26.89 10.85
N GLU A 67 -21.45 -27.72 10.00
CA GLU A 67 -20.51 -27.26 8.96
C GLU A 67 -21.21 -26.40 7.90
N THR A 68 -22.41 -26.78 7.47
CA THR A 68 -23.21 -25.97 6.53
C THR A 68 -23.67 -24.65 7.17
N GLN A 69 -24.03 -24.64 8.46
CA GLN A 69 -24.36 -23.40 9.18
C GLN A 69 -23.15 -22.48 9.34
N VAL A 70 -21.97 -23.05 9.63
CA VAL A 70 -20.72 -22.28 9.72
C VAL A 70 -20.31 -21.75 8.34
N ALA A 71 -20.44 -22.55 7.28
CA ALA A 71 -20.15 -22.12 5.92
C ALA A 71 -21.11 -21.00 5.47
N MET A 72 -22.41 -21.11 5.76
CA MET A 72 -23.38 -20.05 5.48
C MET A 72 -23.11 -18.79 6.30
N ALA A 73 -22.74 -18.90 7.57
CA ALA A 73 -22.39 -17.75 8.40
C ALA A 73 -21.07 -17.08 7.96
N ILE A 74 -20.12 -17.85 7.42
CA ILE A 74 -18.92 -17.31 6.79
C ILE A 74 -19.28 -16.61 5.48
N VAL A 75 -20.18 -17.17 4.67
CA VAL A 75 -20.63 -16.54 3.42
C VAL A 75 -21.45 -15.27 3.67
N ASP A 76 -22.31 -15.24 4.71
CA ASP A 76 -23.02 -14.02 5.15
C ASP A 76 -22.09 -12.99 5.80
N ALA A 77 -21.00 -13.42 6.45
CA ALA A 77 -20.00 -12.53 7.05
C ALA A 77 -18.94 -12.05 6.03
N VAL A 78 -18.84 -12.71 4.88
CA VAL A 78 -18.19 -12.20 3.68
C VAL A 78 -19.23 -11.39 2.92
N ASP A 79 -19.70 -10.35 3.59
CA ASP A 79 -20.26 -9.17 2.95
C ASP A 79 -19.21 -8.69 1.92
N ASP A 80 -19.65 -8.15 0.79
CA ASP A 80 -18.82 -7.64 -0.31
C ASP A 80 -17.83 -6.52 0.11
N ASP A 81 -17.76 -6.22 1.42
CA ASP A 81 -16.98 -5.20 2.11
C ASP A 81 -15.65 -5.68 2.72
N ILE A 82 -15.25 -6.96 2.58
CA ILE A 82 -13.91 -7.42 3.04
C ILE A 82 -12.80 -7.19 1.99
N GLU A 83 -13.14 -7.20 0.71
CA GLU A 83 -12.21 -6.91 -0.40
C GLU A 83 -11.64 -5.44 -0.47
N PRO A 84 -12.28 -4.35 0.04
CA PRO A 84 -11.75 -3.00 -0.11
C PRO A 84 -10.67 -2.60 0.90
N ILE A 85 -10.36 -3.38 1.95
CA ILE A 85 -9.42 -2.95 3.02
C ILE A 85 -7.95 -3.00 2.55
N LEU A 86 -7.60 -3.94 1.65
CA LEU A 86 -6.23 -4.10 1.13
C LEU A 86 -5.93 -3.17 -0.05
N ALA A 87 -6.95 -2.79 -0.84
CA ALA A 87 -6.79 -1.96 -2.05
C ALA A 87 -6.36 -0.51 -1.78
N HIS A 88 -6.46 -0.03 -0.53
CA HIS A 88 -6.21 1.37 -0.16
C HIS A 88 -4.89 1.61 0.60
N GLN A 89 -3.98 0.63 0.63
CA GLN A 89 -2.68 0.84 1.29
C GLN A 89 -1.86 1.94 0.60
N PRO A 90 -1.13 2.79 1.35
CA PRO A 90 -0.27 3.82 0.77
C PRO A 90 0.83 3.21 -0.10
N ILE A 91 1.05 3.76 -1.29
CA ILE A 91 2.04 3.25 -2.27
C ILE A 91 3.49 3.46 -1.78
N ASN A 92 3.79 4.62 -1.18
CA ASN A 92 5.15 4.92 -0.72
C ASN A 92 5.36 4.45 0.73
N LYS A 93 6.29 3.50 0.89
CA LYS A 93 6.52 2.74 2.11
C LYS A 93 8.00 2.73 2.55
N THR A 94 8.85 3.61 1.99
CA THR A 94 10.30 3.60 2.27
C THR A 94 10.80 4.92 2.81
N VAL A 95 11.54 4.88 3.92
CA VAL A 95 12.27 6.02 4.50
C VAL A 95 13.76 5.79 4.30
N TYR A 96 14.47 6.74 3.68
CA TYR A 96 15.93 6.66 3.48
C TYR A 96 16.71 7.49 4.49
N PHE A 97 17.92 7.02 4.81
CA PHE A 97 18.80 7.62 5.81
C PHE A 97 20.18 7.97 5.26
N GLN A 98 20.78 8.99 5.85
CA GLN A 98 22.18 9.31 5.62
C GLN A 98 23.10 8.32 6.34
N PHE A 99 24.37 8.29 5.92
CA PHE A 99 25.39 7.45 6.53
C PHE A 99 25.48 7.69 8.04
N SER A 100 25.49 6.62 8.83
CA SER A 100 25.54 6.65 10.30
C SER A 100 24.45 7.51 10.97
N ARG A 101 23.32 7.79 10.30
CA ARG A 101 22.18 8.53 10.86
C ARG A 101 20.93 7.67 10.96
N ASP A 102 20.10 8.00 11.92
CA ASP A 102 18.80 7.39 12.25
C ASP A 102 17.65 8.40 12.30
N LYS A 103 17.95 9.70 12.10
CA LYS A 103 16.97 10.77 12.08
C LYS A 103 16.09 10.71 10.82
N VAL A 104 14.78 10.61 11.03
CA VAL A 104 13.79 10.75 9.94
C VAL A 104 13.76 12.20 9.45
N ARG A 105 14.10 12.41 8.17
CA ARG A 105 14.11 13.73 7.52
C ARG A 105 12.69 14.24 7.28
N THR A 106 12.53 15.56 7.28
CA THR A 106 11.22 16.23 7.08
C THR A 106 10.60 15.93 5.72
N SER A 107 11.40 15.61 4.70
CA SER A 107 10.94 15.18 3.37
C SER A 107 10.03 13.96 3.41
N PHE A 108 10.11 13.12 4.45
CA PHE A 108 9.25 11.94 4.60
C PHE A 108 7.96 12.23 5.39
N ASN A 109 7.77 13.46 5.88
CA ASN A 109 6.62 13.79 6.73
C ASN A 109 5.29 13.50 6.03
N ASP A 110 5.13 13.89 4.76
CA ASP A 110 3.83 13.74 4.08
C ASP A 110 3.53 12.28 3.73
N MET A 111 4.56 11.50 3.39
CA MET A 111 4.42 10.05 3.22
C MET A 111 4.01 9.37 4.54
N LEU A 112 4.66 9.73 5.65
CA LEU A 112 4.32 9.18 6.97
C LEU A 112 2.94 9.63 7.45
N LYS A 113 2.50 10.86 7.11
CA LYS A 113 1.13 11.33 7.38
C LYS A 113 0.10 10.47 6.66
N LYS A 114 0.31 10.15 5.37
CA LYS A 114 -0.60 9.28 4.59
C LYS A 114 -0.71 7.88 5.21
N ASN A 115 0.42 7.28 5.59
CA ASN A 115 0.45 6.01 6.31
C ASN A 115 -0.24 6.09 7.68
N ALA A 116 -0.03 7.17 8.43
CA ALA A 116 -0.70 7.38 9.70
C ALA A 116 -2.22 7.54 9.54
N THR A 117 -2.68 8.25 8.51
CA THR A 117 -4.12 8.37 8.20
C THR A 117 -4.73 7.01 7.90
N TYR A 118 -4.09 6.20 7.04
CA TYR A 118 -4.56 4.85 6.74
C TYR A 118 -4.68 3.98 7.99
N LEU A 119 -3.65 3.94 8.85
CA LEU A 119 -3.68 3.15 10.08
C LEU A 119 -4.74 3.61 11.09
N LYS A 120 -5.02 4.92 11.15
CA LYS A 120 -6.07 5.46 12.02
C LYS A 120 -7.48 5.13 11.53
N GLN A 121 -7.67 5.01 10.22
CA GLN A 121 -8.95 4.61 9.62
C GLN A 121 -9.16 3.10 9.69
N ASN A 122 -8.07 2.33 9.66
CA ASN A 122 -8.08 0.87 9.65
C ASN A 122 -7.52 0.32 10.97
N LEU A 123 -8.35 0.32 11.99
CA LEU A 123 -7.96 -0.02 13.36
C LEU A 123 -7.46 -1.48 13.52
N ALA A 124 -7.91 -2.38 12.66
CA ALA A 124 -7.45 -3.77 12.61
C ALA A 124 -6.07 -3.92 11.95
N SER A 125 -5.67 -3.00 11.06
CA SER A 125 -4.39 -3.07 10.36
C SER A 125 -3.21 -2.99 11.32
N ARG A 126 -2.19 -3.78 11.00
CA ARG A 126 -0.88 -3.79 11.64
C ARG A 126 0.16 -3.27 10.65
N LEU A 127 1.25 -2.75 11.18
CA LEU A 127 2.39 -2.28 10.42
C LEU A 127 3.67 -2.73 11.12
N LEU A 128 4.46 -3.52 10.40
CA LEU A 128 5.84 -3.80 10.73
C LEU A 128 6.73 -2.76 10.06
N VAL A 129 7.58 -2.10 10.85
CA VAL A 129 8.63 -1.21 10.35
C VAL A 129 9.97 -1.92 10.50
N VAL A 130 10.60 -2.25 9.37
CA VAL A 130 11.90 -2.94 9.36
C VAL A 130 13.00 -1.97 8.99
N GLY A 131 14.02 -1.83 9.84
CA GLY A 131 15.18 -0.99 9.63
C GLY A 131 16.38 -1.76 9.09
N PHE A 132 17.02 -1.20 8.05
CA PHE A 132 18.18 -1.76 7.36
C PHE A 132 19.35 -0.78 7.34
N THR A 133 20.55 -1.30 7.13
CA THR A 133 21.79 -0.54 6.95
C THR A 133 22.49 -0.91 5.65
N ASP A 134 23.55 -0.17 5.33
CA ASP A 134 24.55 -0.63 4.36
C ASP A 134 25.57 -1.55 5.06
N GLU A 135 26.52 -2.08 4.30
CA GLU A 135 27.50 -3.08 4.75
C GLU A 135 28.66 -2.48 5.56
N LYS A 136 28.64 -1.18 5.85
CA LYS A 136 29.74 -0.50 6.54
C LYS A 136 29.53 -0.55 8.05
N GLY A 137 30.45 -1.16 8.78
CA GLY A 137 30.42 -1.27 10.24
C GLY A 137 30.52 -2.71 10.70
N SER A 138 30.37 -2.94 12.01
CA SER A 138 30.15 -4.29 12.53
C SER A 138 28.68 -4.68 12.43
N VAL A 139 28.42 -5.99 12.36
CA VAL A 139 27.06 -6.56 12.33
C VAL A 139 26.21 -6.03 13.48
N ASP A 140 26.73 -6.07 14.71
CA ASP A 140 26.00 -5.61 15.90
C ASP A 140 25.68 -4.11 15.84
N TYR A 141 26.66 -3.30 15.40
CA TYR A 141 26.43 -1.86 15.22
C TYR A 141 25.32 -1.59 14.20
N ASN A 142 25.31 -2.34 13.11
CA ASN A 142 24.35 -2.19 12.04
C ASN A 142 22.96 -2.69 12.43
N TYR A 143 22.88 -3.77 13.21
CA TYR A 143 21.63 -4.20 13.84
C TYR A 143 21.06 -3.10 14.74
N ASP A 144 21.86 -2.55 15.65
CA ASP A 144 21.44 -1.47 16.55
C ASP A 144 21.03 -0.20 15.79
N LEU A 145 21.79 0.18 14.75
CA LEU A 145 21.47 1.34 13.93
C LEU A 145 20.18 1.14 13.14
N GLY A 146 19.96 -0.05 12.58
CA GLY A 146 18.71 -0.40 11.93
C GLY A 146 17.53 -0.37 12.92
N GLN A 147 17.71 -0.84 14.15
CA GLN A 147 16.67 -0.80 15.17
C GLN A 147 16.29 0.63 15.51
N ARG A 148 17.27 1.51 15.74
CA ARG A 148 17.02 2.94 15.97
C ARG A 148 16.28 3.62 14.81
N ARG A 149 16.59 3.24 13.56
CA ARG A 149 15.86 3.74 12.38
C ARG A 149 14.40 3.33 12.38
N ALA A 150 14.11 2.04 12.63
CA ALA A 150 12.75 1.54 12.73
C ALA A 150 11.98 2.24 13.86
N ASP A 151 12.58 2.31 15.05
CA ASP A 151 12.01 2.97 16.22
C ASP A 151 11.70 4.44 15.97
N ASN A 152 12.59 5.18 15.29
CA ASN A 152 12.36 6.59 15.01
C ASN A 152 11.21 6.82 14.02
N VAL A 153 11.02 5.91 13.05
CA VAL A 153 9.85 5.92 12.16
C VAL A 153 8.58 5.59 12.94
N CYS A 154 8.59 4.55 13.77
CA CYS A 154 7.47 4.20 14.64
C CYS A 154 7.09 5.36 15.59
N LYS A 155 8.07 5.97 16.26
CA LYS A 155 7.88 7.15 17.12
C LYS A 155 7.25 8.30 16.34
N LYS A 156 7.63 8.50 15.07
CA LYS A 156 7.03 9.52 14.21
C LYS A 156 5.57 9.20 13.88
N LEU A 157 5.24 7.95 13.58
CA LEU A 157 3.85 7.51 13.33
C LEU A 157 2.98 7.65 14.60
N VAL A 158 3.51 7.31 15.77
CA VAL A 158 2.83 7.54 17.06
C VAL A 158 2.55 9.03 17.28
N LYS A 159 3.52 9.90 17.01
CA LYS A 159 3.32 11.36 17.07
C LYS A 159 2.26 11.87 16.08
N LEU A 160 1.97 11.13 15.01
CA LEU A 160 0.92 11.42 14.03
C LEU A 160 -0.44 10.80 14.40
N GLY A 161 -0.52 10.16 15.58
CA GLY A 161 -1.74 9.60 16.16
C GLY A 161 -1.97 8.12 15.91
N VAL A 162 -0.99 7.38 15.35
CA VAL A 162 -1.10 5.92 15.22
C VAL A 162 -0.99 5.26 16.59
N ARG A 163 -1.87 4.28 16.86
CA ARG A 163 -1.83 3.55 18.12
C ARG A 163 -0.63 2.61 18.16
N LYS A 164 0.11 2.60 19.26
CA LYS A 164 1.30 1.74 19.43
C LYS A 164 1.03 0.26 19.17
N VAL A 165 -0.15 -0.24 19.54
CA VAL A 165 -0.57 -1.64 19.31
C VAL A 165 -0.64 -2.04 17.84
N GLN A 166 -0.71 -1.07 16.92
CA GLN A 166 -0.67 -1.32 15.48
C GLN A 166 0.75 -1.43 14.93
N LEU A 167 1.77 -1.11 15.72
CA LEU A 167 3.15 -0.95 15.26
C LEU A 167 4.06 -2.00 15.87
N THR A 168 4.84 -2.66 15.02
CA THR A 168 6.00 -3.46 15.40
C THR A 168 7.23 -2.86 14.72
N CYS A 169 8.38 -2.80 15.40
CA CYS A 169 9.58 -2.13 14.91
C CYS A 169 10.77 -3.07 15.10
N GLU A 170 11.40 -3.48 14.01
CA GLU A 170 12.47 -4.49 14.03
C GLU A 170 13.64 -4.07 13.14
N SER A 171 14.78 -4.75 13.30
CA SER A 171 15.96 -4.55 12.46
C SER A 171 16.48 -5.84 11.88
N TYR A 172 16.89 -5.77 10.61
CA TYR A 172 17.70 -6.79 9.95
C TYR A 172 19.15 -6.33 9.71
N GLY A 173 19.54 -5.15 10.21
CA GLY A 173 20.87 -4.58 9.98
C GLY A 173 21.26 -4.57 8.49
N GLU A 174 22.44 -5.10 8.20
CA GLU A 174 23.03 -5.17 6.85
C GLU A 174 22.63 -6.42 6.04
N THR A 175 21.92 -7.37 6.64
CA THR A 175 21.76 -8.74 6.11
C THR A 175 20.85 -8.86 4.89
N HIS A 176 20.04 -7.82 4.60
CA HIS A 176 19.04 -7.81 3.52
C HIS A 176 19.17 -6.54 2.66
N PRO A 177 20.26 -6.43 1.86
CA PRO A 177 20.48 -5.26 1.01
C PRO A 177 19.40 -5.14 -0.07
N ALA A 178 18.96 -3.91 -0.36
CA ALA A 178 18.11 -3.61 -1.51
C ALA A 178 18.92 -3.68 -2.82
N ASP A 179 20.22 -3.40 -2.73
CA ASP A 179 21.19 -3.51 -3.80
C ASP A 179 22.48 -4.12 -3.24
N SER A 180 22.87 -5.27 -3.76
CA SER A 180 24.05 -6.01 -3.31
C SER A 180 25.37 -5.43 -3.83
N ALA A 181 25.34 -4.43 -4.72
CA ALA A 181 26.55 -3.80 -5.19
C ALA A 181 27.29 -3.04 -4.07
N HIS A 182 28.62 -2.94 -4.18
CA HIS A 182 29.47 -2.28 -3.19
C HIS A 182 29.78 -0.82 -3.55
N THR A 183 28.82 -0.12 -4.17
CA THR A 183 28.97 1.28 -4.59
C THR A 183 28.28 2.26 -3.62
N ASN A 184 28.58 3.55 -3.73
CA ASN A 184 27.96 4.56 -2.87
C ASN A 184 26.46 4.71 -3.14
N GLU A 185 26.03 4.48 -4.37
CA GLU A 185 24.65 4.47 -4.81
C GLU A 185 23.89 3.31 -4.15
N ALA A 186 24.46 2.11 -4.20
CA ALA A 186 23.92 0.91 -3.56
C ALA A 186 23.75 1.10 -2.05
N ARG A 187 24.81 1.56 -1.37
CA ARG A 187 24.77 1.90 0.06
C ARG A 187 23.65 2.88 0.39
N THR A 188 23.45 3.88 -0.46
CA THR A 188 22.38 4.87 -0.28
C THR A 188 20.99 4.26 -0.37
N ARG A 189 20.79 3.29 -1.26
CA ARG A 189 19.55 2.52 -1.35
C ARG A 189 19.37 1.57 -0.14
N ASN A 190 20.45 1.00 0.37
CA ASN A 190 20.43 0.05 1.47
C ASN A 190 20.08 0.70 2.81
N ARG A 191 20.53 1.93 3.07
CA ARG A 191 20.20 2.71 4.28
C ARG A 191 18.74 3.16 4.30
N ARG A 192 17.84 2.26 4.70
CA ARG A 192 16.38 2.48 4.63
C ARG A 192 15.64 1.89 5.82
N ALA A 193 14.38 2.29 5.97
CA ALA A 193 13.37 1.56 6.73
C ALA A 193 12.15 1.34 5.83
N LEU A 194 11.57 0.13 5.90
CA LEU A 194 10.40 -0.27 5.12
C LEU A 194 9.18 -0.38 6.01
N LEU A 195 8.04 0.10 5.51
CA LEU A 195 6.73 -0.06 6.10
C LEU A 195 6.04 -1.27 5.45
N VAL A 196 5.79 -2.32 6.21
CA VAL A 196 5.21 -3.59 5.74
C VAL A 196 3.89 -3.81 6.48
N TYR A 197 2.80 -3.95 5.73
CA TYR A 197 1.44 -4.15 6.26
C TYR A 197 1.04 -5.62 6.18
#